data_AF-A0A9X1VJ93-F1
#
_entry.id   AF-A0A9X1VJ93-F1
#
_cell.length_a   1.000
_cell.length_b   1.000
_cell.length_c   1.000
_cell.angle_alpha   90.00
_cell.angle_beta   90.00
_cell.angle_gamma   90.00
#
_symmetry.space_group_name_H-M   'P 1'
#
loop_
_entity.id
_entity.type
_entity.pdbx_description
1 polymer ?
#
loop_
_entity_poly.entity_id
_entity_poly.type
_entity_poly.pdbx_seq_one_letter_code
_entity_poly.pdbx_strand_id
1 'polypeptide(L)'
;MEKTQLAAQGGDHDPRTDHLRPVIEYLLAQGNTPAGRHGDAFAFDQGGEGHYLFVDPLDAAELRKRFAFPASIRVYDDGSIKDSLNRVEISQILPRRLFSFELTE
;
A
#
# COMPACT_ATOMS: atom_id res chain seq x y z
N MET A 1 4.72 -21.42 11.96
CA MET A 1 3.76 -20.87 10.97
C MET A 1 4.57 -20.50 9.75
N GLU A 2 4.28 -21.09 8.59
CA GLU A 2 4.91 -20.67 7.34
C GLU A 2 4.36 -19.30 6.93
N LYS A 3 5.26 -18.39 6.56
CA LYS A 3 4.89 -17.05 6.09
C LYS A 3 4.49 -17.13 4.63
N THR A 4 3.48 -16.38 4.23
CA THR A 4 3.09 -16.29 2.82
C THR A 4 4.20 -15.58 2.05
N GLN A 5 4.77 -16.26 1.06
CA GLN A 5 5.77 -15.68 0.17
C GLN A 5 5.08 -14.83 -0.89
N LEU A 6 5.59 -13.62 -1.12
CA LEU A 6 5.13 -12.77 -2.21
C LEU A 6 5.65 -13.36 -3.53
N ALA A 7 4.74 -13.81 -4.41
CA ALA A 7 5.07 -14.30 -5.74
C ALA A 7 4.16 -13.63 -6.77
N ALA A 8 4.74 -13.17 -7.87
CA ALA A 8 4.02 -12.62 -9.01
C ALA A 8 3.20 -13.75 -9.65
N GLN A 9 1.87 -13.73 -9.50
CA GLN A 9 0.98 -14.70 -10.13
C GLN A 9 0.12 -13.98 -11.17
N GLY A 10 0.32 -14.31 -12.44
CA GLY A 10 -0.46 -13.77 -13.55
C GLY A 10 -1.95 -14.12 -13.45
N GLY A 11 -2.78 -13.08 -13.58
CA GLY A 11 -4.21 -13.08 -13.81
C GLY A 11 -4.59 -11.73 -14.41
N ASP A 12 -5.84 -11.51 -14.80
CA ASP A 12 -6.38 -10.24 -15.34
C ASP A 12 -6.39 -9.12 -14.26
N HIS A 13 -5.21 -8.82 -13.74
CA HIS A 13 -4.94 -7.90 -12.66
C HIS A 13 -3.92 -6.89 -13.15
N ASP A 14 -3.87 -5.76 -12.45
CA ASP A 14 -2.94 -4.71 -12.79
C ASP A 14 -1.48 -5.22 -12.62
N PRO A 15 -0.72 -5.40 -13.71
CA PRO A 15 0.64 -5.95 -13.63
C PRO A 15 1.57 -5.05 -12.79
N ARG A 16 1.16 -3.80 -12.54
CA ARG A 16 1.88 -2.83 -11.73
C ARG A 16 1.90 -3.19 -10.23
N THR A 17 0.92 -3.94 -9.73
CA THR A 17 0.81 -4.28 -8.29
C THR A 17 0.84 -5.78 -7.99
N ASP A 18 1.00 -6.63 -9.01
CA ASP A 18 1.00 -8.09 -8.89
C ASP A 18 1.94 -8.64 -7.82
N HIS A 19 3.10 -8.02 -7.63
CA HIS A 19 4.11 -8.41 -6.65
C HIS A 19 3.70 -8.07 -5.19
N LEU A 20 2.74 -7.16 -4.99
CA LEU A 20 2.17 -6.80 -3.70
C LEU A 20 0.72 -7.28 -3.54
N ARG A 21 0.17 -7.98 -4.54
CA ARG A 21 -1.22 -8.43 -4.54
C ARG A 21 -1.62 -9.26 -3.32
N PRO A 22 -0.78 -10.19 -2.79
CA PRO A 22 -1.13 -10.94 -1.58
C PRO A 22 -1.35 -10.04 -0.35
N VAL A 23 -0.65 -8.90 -0.28
CA VAL A 23 -0.84 -7.92 0.80
C VAL A 23 -2.14 -7.15 0.58
N ILE A 24 -2.39 -6.67 -0.65
CA ILE A 24 -3.60 -5.91 -0.98
C ILE A 24 -4.84 -6.77 -0.71
N GLU A 25 -4.86 -8.01 -1.19
CA GLU A 25 -5.96 -8.96 -0.95
C GLU A 25 -6.16 -9.25 0.53
N TYR A 26 -5.08 -9.39 1.30
CA TYR A 26 -5.16 -9.58 2.74
C TYR A 26 -5.80 -8.38 3.45
N LEU A 27 -5.37 -7.16 3.11
CA LEU A 27 -5.91 -5.94 3.69
C LEU A 27 -7.39 -5.77 3.34
N LEU A 28 -7.78 -6.06 2.09
CA LEU A 28 -9.18 -6.09 1.66
C LEU A 28 -9.99 -7.12 2.44
N ALA A 29 -9.46 -8.33 2.65
CA ALA A 29 -10.12 -9.39 3.41
C ALA A 29 -10.25 -9.07 4.91
N GLN A 30 -9.36 -8.23 5.46
CA GLN A 30 -9.49 -7.66 6.81
C GLN A 30 -10.53 -6.54 6.90
N GLY A 31 -11.12 -6.11 5.78
CA GLY A 31 -12.10 -5.04 5.71
C GLY A 31 -11.51 -3.64 5.53
N ASN A 32 -10.20 -3.52 5.23
CA ASN A 32 -9.60 -2.22 4.95
C ASN A 32 -10.14 -1.67 3.63
N THR A 33 -10.58 -0.41 3.64
CA THR A 33 -11.17 0.23 2.48
C THR A 33 -10.10 0.90 1.62
N PRO A 34 -10.01 0.63 0.30
CA PRO A 34 -9.14 1.38 -0.59
C PRO A 34 -9.56 2.86 -0.67
N ALA A 35 -8.61 3.79 -0.62
CA ALA A 35 -8.88 5.24 -0.60
C ALA A 35 -9.20 5.83 -2.00
N GLY A 36 -9.37 4.96 -3.01
CA GLY A 36 -9.71 5.33 -4.37
C GLY A 36 -11.20 5.53 -4.62
N ARG A 37 -11.55 6.46 -5.52
CA ARG A 37 -12.94 6.61 -5.97
C ARG A 37 -13.25 5.49 -6.98
N HIS A 38 -14.35 4.76 -6.78
CA HIS A 38 -14.76 3.60 -7.61
C HIS A 38 -13.80 2.40 -7.60
N GLY A 39 -12.98 2.26 -6.56
CA GLY A 39 -12.07 1.11 -6.42
C GLY A 39 -10.70 1.29 -7.07
N ASP A 40 -10.44 2.41 -7.74
CA ASP A 40 -9.10 2.74 -8.25
C ASP A 40 -8.31 3.53 -7.21
N ALA A 41 -7.72 2.79 -6.27
CA ALA A 41 -6.88 3.35 -5.20
C ALA A 41 -5.42 3.52 -5.60
N PHE A 42 -5.08 3.26 -6.86
CA PHE A 42 -3.73 3.31 -7.38
C PHE A 42 -3.50 4.62 -8.16
N ALA A 43 -2.47 5.37 -7.79
CA ALA A 43 -2.09 6.60 -8.49
C ALA A 43 -0.57 6.73 -8.60
N PHE A 44 -0.08 7.33 -9.67
CA PHE A 44 1.33 7.72 -9.77
C PHE A 44 1.54 9.12 -9.24
N ASP A 45 2.64 9.32 -8.51
CA ASP A 45 3.12 10.66 -8.18
C ASP A 45 3.92 11.29 -9.34
N GLN A 46 4.34 12.55 -9.16
CA GLN A 46 5.14 13.26 -10.15
C GLN A 46 6.53 12.64 -10.38
N GLY A 47 7.02 11.84 -9.44
CA GLY A 47 8.27 11.10 -9.54
C GLY A 47 8.14 9.77 -10.29
N GLY A 48 6.92 9.34 -10.62
CA GLY A 48 6.62 8.04 -11.21
C GLY A 48 6.64 6.89 -10.20
N GLU A 49 6.52 7.17 -8.90
CA GLU A 49 6.25 6.15 -7.87
C GLU A 49 4.74 5.90 -7.82
N GLY A 50 4.35 4.62 -7.85
CA GLY A 50 2.95 4.20 -7.75
C GLY A 50 2.51 4.08 -6.30
N HIS A 51 1.33 4.56 -5.97
CA HIS A 51 0.80 4.61 -4.62
C HIS A 51 -0.55 3.92 -4.59
N TYR A 52 -0.67 2.85 -3.81
CA TYR A 52 -1.93 2.19 -3.50
C TYR A 52 -2.37 2.56 -2.10
N LEU A 53 -3.46 3.31 -1.98
CA LEU A 53 -3.85 3.93 -0.72
C LEU A 53 -5.00 3.19 -0.04
N PHE A 54 -4.92 3.03 1.28
CA PHE A 54 -6.01 2.56 2.14
C PHE A 54 -6.54 3.68 3.04
N VAL A 55 -7.82 3.65 3.40
CA VAL A 55 -8.42 4.60 4.36
C VAL A 55 -7.97 4.26 5.77
N ASP A 56 -7.95 2.97 6.08
CA ASP A 56 -7.66 2.44 7.41
C ASP A 56 -6.15 2.32 7.66
N PRO A 57 -5.70 2.44 8.93
CA PRO A 57 -4.31 2.27 9.30
C PRO A 57 -3.85 0.83 9.08
N LEU A 58 -2.62 0.68 8.58
CA LEU A 58 -2.02 -0.60 8.29
C LEU A 58 -1.20 -1.09 9.49
N ASP A 59 -1.42 -2.32 9.95
CA ASP A 59 -0.63 -2.90 11.04
C ASP A 59 0.67 -3.51 10.53
N ALA A 60 1.76 -2.76 10.65
CA ALA A 60 3.10 -3.19 10.26
C ALA A 60 3.55 -4.48 10.94
N ALA A 61 3.20 -4.67 12.23
CA ALA A 61 3.61 -5.83 12.99
C ALA A 61 2.89 -7.08 12.48
N GLU A 62 1.61 -6.95 12.17
CA GLU A 62 0.82 -8.04 11.61
C GLU A 62 1.28 -8.42 10.20
N LEU A 63 1.55 -7.41 9.36
CA LEU A 63 2.09 -7.62 8.02
C LEU A 63 3.42 -8.38 8.06
N ARG A 64 4.37 -7.97 8.93
CA ARG A 64 5.68 -8.64 9.09
C ARG A 64 5.57 -10.05 9.66
N LYS A 65 4.53 -10.37 10.44
CA LYS A 65 4.26 -11.72 10.92
C LYS A 65 3.72 -12.61 9.81
N ARG A 66 2.80 -12.07 9.00
CA ARG A 66 2.04 -12.81 7.99
C ARG A 66 2.81 -13.06 6.71
N PHE A 67 3.61 -12.08 6.26
CA PHE A 67 4.30 -12.11 4.98
C PHE A 67 5.82 -12.19 5.14
N ALA A 68 6.46 -12.87 4.19
CA ALA A 68 7.90 -12.82 4.01
C ALA A 68 8.24 -11.79 2.94
N PHE A 69 8.72 -10.62 3.35
CA PHE A 69 9.10 -9.55 2.43
C PHE A 69 10.54 -9.75 1.91
N PRO A 70 10.76 -9.65 0.58
CA PRO A 70 12.10 -9.62 0.01
C PRO A 70 12.84 -8.34 0.41
N ALA A 71 14.16 -8.32 0.30
CA ALA A 71 14.98 -7.16 0.70
C ALA A 71 14.65 -5.86 -0.07
N SER A 72 14.03 -5.96 -1.25
CA SER A 72 13.55 -4.82 -2.03
C SER A 72 12.30 -4.15 -1.47
N ILE A 73 11.52 -4.89 -0.65
CA ILE A 73 10.28 -4.44 -0.05
C ILE A 73 10.48 -4.19 1.44
N ARG A 74 10.32 -2.93 1.87
CA ARG A 74 10.38 -2.55 3.27
C ARG A 74 8.99 -2.28 3.81
N VAL A 75 8.72 -2.81 4.99
CA VAL A 75 7.56 -2.41 5.81
C VAL A 75 8.07 -1.46 6.87
N TYR A 76 7.51 -0.27 6.96
CA TYR A 76 7.83 0.74 7.98
C TYR A 76 6.89 0.59 9.17
N ASP A 77 7.28 1.18 10.31
CA ASP A 77 6.52 1.04 11.55
C ASP A 77 5.19 1.83 11.56
N ASP A 78 5.01 2.75 10.62
CA ASP A 78 3.74 3.45 10.37
C ASP A 78 2.75 2.63 9.54
N GLY A 79 3.11 1.39 9.18
CA GLY A 79 2.28 0.49 8.37
C GLY A 79 2.53 0.60 6.87
N SER A 80 3.30 1.59 6.41
CA SER A 80 3.59 1.75 4.98
C SER A 80 4.51 0.64 4.47
N ILE A 81 4.32 0.26 3.21
CA ILE A 81 5.09 -0.77 2.53
C ILE A 81 5.66 -0.15 1.26
N LYS A 82 6.97 -0.14 1.10
CA LYS A 82 7.65 0.40 -0.06
C LYS A 82 8.42 -0.67 -0.80
N ASP A 83 8.02 -0.92 -2.05
CA ASP A 83 8.79 -1.68 -3.02
C ASP A 83 9.70 -0.73 -3.81
N SER A 84 10.98 -0.74 -3.48
CA SER A 84 11.99 0.06 -4.15
C SER A 84 12.33 -0.42 -5.57
N LEU A 85 12.14 -1.71 -5.88
CA LEU A 85 12.44 -2.28 -7.18
C LEU A 85 11.38 -1.88 -8.21
N ASN A 86 10.11 -1.98 -7.82
CA ASN A 86 8.98 -1.65 -8.69
C ASN A 86 8.49 -0.21 -8.54
N ARG A 87 9.07 0.55 -7.60
CA ARG A 87 8.68 1.93 -7.26
C ARG A 87 7.20 2.01 -6.93
N VAL A 88 6.76 1.15 -6.00
CA VAL A 88 5.38 1.10 -5.52
C VAL A 88 5.34 1.24 -4.01
N GLU A 89 4.39 2.01 -3.51
CA GLU A 89 4.09 2.16 -2.09
C GLU A 89 2.64 1.74 -1.80
N ILE A 90 2.43 1.01 -0.71
CA ILE A 90 1.12 0.81 -0.09
C ILE A 90 1.14 1.57 1.23
N SER A 91 0.23 2.50 1.42
CA SER A 91 0.14 3.27 2.65
C SER A 91 -1.28 3.68 2.97
N GLN A 92 -1.50 4.12 4.20
CA GLN A 92 -2.74 4.79 4.56
C GLN A 92 -2.78 6.17 3.88
N ILE A 93 -3.97 6.60 3.49
CA ILE A 93 -4.20 7.99 3.12
C ILE A 93 -3.95 8.83 4.38
N LEU A 94 -2.77 9.44 4.44
CA LEU A 94 -2.56 10.48 5.44
C LEU A 94 -3.61 11.56 5.15
N PRO A 95 -4.28 12.11 6.19
CA PRO A 95 -5.13 13.26 5.97
C PRO A 95 -4.28 14.27 5.23
N ARG A 96 -4.72 14.65 4.02
CA ARG A 96 -4.12 15.78 3.33
C ARG A 96 -4.11 16.87 4.38
N ARG A 97 -2.93 17.29 4.85
CA ARG A 97 -2.80 18.60 5.49
C ARG A 97 -3.27 19.55 4.41
N LEU A 98 -4.57 19.84 4.39
CA LEU A 98 -5.06 21.11 3.93
C LEU A 98 -4.21 22.06 4.73
N PHE A 99 -3.25 22.69 4.06
CA PHE A 99 -2.61 23.86 4.62
C PHE A 99 -3.79 24.77 4.97
N SER A 100 -4.16 24.80 6.25
CA SER A 100 -5.01 25.84 6.79
C SER A 100 -4.18 27.11 6.58
N PHE A 101 -4.40 27.76 5.45
CA PHE A 101 -4.13 29.19 5.38
C PHE A 101 -5.13 29.79 6.35
N GLU A 102 -4.70 30.02 7.59
CA GLU A 102 -5.38 30.98 8.45
C GLU A 102 -5.35 32.30 7.68
N LEU A 103 -6.50 32.67 7.12
CA LEU A 103 -6.74 34.01 6.63
C LEU A 103 -6.83 34.89 7.88
N THR A 104 -5.71 35.48 8.27
CA THR A 104 -5.70 36.54 9.29
C THR A 104 -6.30 37.79 8.64
N GLU A 105 -7.53 38.12 9.01
CA GLU A 105 -8.08 39.48 8.87
C GLU A 105 -7.63 40.35 10.05
#